data_AF-A0A6F9CQU1-F1
#
_entry.id   AF-A0A6F9CQU1-F1
#
_cell.length_a   1.000
_cell.length_b   1.000
_cell.length_c   1.000
_cell.angle_alpha   90.00
_cell.angle_beta   90.00
_cell.angle_gamma   90.00
#
_symmetry.space_group_name_H-M   'P 1'
#
loop_
_entity.id
_entity.type
_entity.pdbx_description
1 polymer ?
#
loop_
_entity_poly.entity_id
_entity_poly.type
_entity_poly.pdbx_seq_one_letter_code
_entity_poly.pdbx_strand_id
1 'polypeptide(L)'
;MSPLQLFLLFLCCLPLAGSLRLLLYEKSCAIPSQCGLSGEKHAAGLNFTYQNDCCETDLCNGAMAHAAPIWRGGALCILLIFSLILG
;
A
#
# COMPACT_ATOMS: atom_id res chain seq x y z
N MET A 1 21.84 12.21 -1.00
CA MET A 1 22.30 10.88 -0.56
C MET A 1 21.04 10.06 -0.33
N SER A 2 20.73 9.13 -1.22
CA SER A 2 19.45 8.43 -1.26
C SER A 2 19.64 7.01 -0.75
N PRO A 3 19.44 6.71 0.55
CA PRO A 3 19.47 5.34 1.01
C PRO A 3 18.07 4.75 0.81
N LEU A 4 17.95 3.91 -0.21
CA LEU A 4 17.05 2.76 -0.28
C LEU A 4 15.84 2.79 0.70
N GLN A 5 14.87 3.68 0.46
CA GLN A 5 13.67 3.73 1.29
C GLN A 5 12.72 2.65 0.78
N LEU A 6 12.53 1.63 1.61
CA LEU A 6 11.67 0.46 1.44
C LEU A 6 10.44 0.77 0.57
N PHE A 7 10.41 0.16 -0.63
CA PHE A 7 9.34 0.24 -1.62
C PHE A 7 8.08 -0.42 -1.04
N LEU A 8 7.41 0.25 -0.12
CA LEU A 8 6.14 -0.19 0.46
C LEU A 8 5.05 0.08 -0.57
N LEU A 9 5.08 -0.72 -1.63
CA LEU A 9 3.96 -0.89 -2.53
C LEU A 9 2.83 -1.54 -1.72
N PHE A 10 1.96 -0.71 -1.18
CA PHE A 10 0.66 -1.23 -0.79
C PHE A 10 -0.15 -1.43 -2.07
N LEU A 11 -0.19 -2.68 -2.52
CA LEU A 11 -1.13 -3.08 -3.55
C LEU A 11 -2.49 -3.33 -2.87
N CYS A 12 -3.45 -2.44 -3.10
CA CYS A 12 -4.82 -2.62 -2.65
C CYS A 12 -5.65 -3.15 -3.82
N CYS A 13 -6.23 -4.34 -3.64
CA CYS A 13 -7.15 -4.94 -4.59
C CYS A 13 -8.58 -4.73 -4.09
N LEU A 14 -9.39 -4.01 -4.86
CA LEU A 14 -10.80 -3.80 -4.56
C LEU A 14 -11.66 -4.58 -5.56
N PRO A 15 -12.65 -5.35 -5.09
CA PRO A 15 -13.64 -5.95 -5.96
C PRO A 15 -14.54 -4.87 -6.57
N LEU A 16 -14.77 -4.97 -7.87
CA LEU A 16 -15.76 -4.20 -8.60
C LEU A 16 -16.66 -5.20 -9.34
N ALA A 17 -17.93 -4.90 -9.59
CA ALA A 17 -18.84 -5.86 -10.20
C ALA A 17 -18.29 -6.37 -11.55
N GLY A 18 -17.80 -7.62 -11.58
CA GLY A 18 -17.17 -8.23 -12.76
C GLY A 18 -15.73 -7.81 -13.06
N SER A 19 -15.04 -7.06 -12.18
CA SER A 19 -13.64 -6.67 -12.39
C SER A 19 -12.87 -6.44 -11.07
N LEU A 20 -11.55 -6.32 -11.15
CA LEU A 20 -10.69 -6.01 -10.01
C LEU A 20 -10.03 -4.65 -10.23
N ARG A 21 -10.11 -3.76 -9.25
CA ARG A 21 -9.40 -2.49 -9.24
C ARG A 21 -8.13 -2.62 -8.40
N LEU A 22 -6.98 -2.54 -9.06
CA LEU A 22 -5.67 -2.57 -8.43
C LEU A 22 -5.18 -1.13 -8.20
N LEU A 23 -4.90 -0.78 -6.96
CA LEU A 23 -4.32 0.50 -6.55
C LEU A 23 -2.92 0.25 -6.00
N LEU A 24 -1.95 0.96 -6.55
CA LEU A 24 -0.55 0.87 -6.14
C LEU A 24 -0.14 2.17 -5.47
N TYR A 25 0.06 2.11 -4.15
CA TYR A 25 0.56 3.26 -3.38
C TYR A 25 2.07 3.18 -3.26
N GLU A 26 2.76 4.17 -3.81
CA GLU A 26 4.21 4.29 -3.77
C GLU A 26 4.56 5.58 -3.00
N LYS A 27 5.43 5.47 -1.99
CA LYS A 27 5.91 6.60 -1.18
C LYS A 27 7.43 6.66 -1.30
N SER A 28 7.94 7.75 -1.85
CA SER A 28 9.38 7.97 -2.06
C SER A 28 9.71 9.45 -1.95
N CYS A 29 11.02 9.78 -1.97
CA CYS A 29 11.46 11.15 -2.20
C CYS A 29 11.35 11.46 -3.69
N ALA A 30 10.76 12.60 -4.04
CA ALA A 30 10.54 13.02 -5.42
C ALA A 30 11.34 14.28 -5.77
N ILE A 31 11.71 14.40 -7.04
CA ILE A 31 12.26 15.64 -7.61
C ILE A 31 11.09 16.63 -7.79
N PRO A 32 11.24 17.93 -7.45
CA PRO A 32 10.13 18.90 -7.51
C PRO A 32 9.40 18.97 -8.86
N SER A 33 10.12 18.75 -9.96
CA SER A 33 9.56 18.71 -11.31
C SER A 33 8.60 17.55 -11.57
N GLN A 34 8.55 16.54 -10.69
CA GLN A 34 7.65 15.39 -10.79
C GLN A 34 6.40 15.52 -9.92
N CYS A 35 6.29 16.59 -9.14
CA CYS A 35 5.18 16.83 -8.21
C CYS A 35 3.96 17.41 -8.93
N GLY A 36 2.76 16.92 -8.58
CA GLY A 36 1.50 17.30 -9.22
C GLY A 36 1.30 16.70 -10.61
N LEU A 37 2.22 15.86 -11.09
CA LEU A 37 2.09 15.21 -12.39
C LEU A 37 1.18 13.98 -12.29
N SER A 38 0.40 13.78 -13.35
CA SER A 38 -0.33 12.55 -13.61
C SER A 38 -0.06 12.05 -15.01
N GLY A 39 -0.08 10.73 -15.18
CA GLY A 39 0.11 10.11 -16.49
C GLY A 39 -0.14 8.61 -16.41
N GLU A 40 0.35 7.88 -17.41
CA GLU A 40 0.36 6.42 -17.39
C GLU A 40 1.77 5.89 -17.14
N LYS A 41 1.86 4.86 -16.30
CA LYS A 41 3.07 4.08 -16.07
C LYS A 41 2.79 2.62 -16.36
N HIS A 42 3.78 1.93 -16.92
CA HIS A 42 3.71 0.49 -17.11
C HIS A 42 4.54 -0.21 -16.03
N ALA A 43 3.91 -1.08 -15.25
CA ALA A 43 4.57 -1.87 -14.22
C ALA A 43 3.88 -3.23 -14.07
N ALA A 44 4.63 -4.27 -13.68
CA ALA A 44 4.08 -5.61 -13.41
C ALA A 44 3.15 -6.16 -14.53
N GLY A 45 3.40 -5.81 -15.80
CA GLY A 45 2.57 -6.24 -16.93
C GLY A 45 1.24 -5.51 -17.10
N LEU A 46 1.00 -4.43 -16.34
CA LEU A 46 -0.22 -3.63 -16.38
C LEU A 46 0.09 -2.14 -16.63
N ASN A 47 -0.86 -1.42 -17.24
CA ASN A 47 -0.82 0.02 -17.36
C ASN A 47 -1.60 0.64 -16.20
N PHE A 48 -0.97 1.56 -15.49
CA PHE A 48 -1.53 2.25 -14.34
C PHE A 48 -1.53 3.74 -14.60
N THR A 49 -2.67 4.39 -14.40
CA THR A 49 -2.69 5.83 -14.22
C THR A 49 -2.07 6.16 -12.87
N TYR A 50 -1.05 7.01 -12.85
CA TYR A 50 -0.41 7.48 -11.64
C TYR A 50 -0.68 8.98 -11.43
N GLN A 51 -0.64 9.40 -10.17
CA GLN A 51 -0.62 10.80 -9.77
C GLN A 51 0.38 10.94 -8.63
N ASN A 52 1.24 11.96 -8.71
CA ASN A 52 2.28 12.22 -7.73
C ASN A 52 1.91 13.41 -6.86
N ASP A 53 1.65 13.16 -5.59
CA ASP A 53 1.47 14.20 -4.58
C ASP A 53 2.75 14.32 -3.74
N CYS A 54 3.25 15.56 -3.61
CA CYS A 54 4.48 15.84 -2.88
C CYS A 54 4.23 16.78 -1.70
N CYS A 55 5.15 16.73 -0.75
CA CYS A 55 5.19 17.62 0.40
C CYS A 55 6.67 17.87 0.79
N GLU A 56 6.94 19.02 1.40
CA GLU A 56 8.31 19.49 1.68
C GLU A 56 8.81 19.19 3.10
N THR A 57 7.91 18.81 4.01
CA THR A 57 8.27 18.53 5.40
C THR A 57 8.84 17.12 5.56
N ASP A 58 9.79 16.94 6.48
CA ASP A 58 10.37 15.62 6.73
C ASP A 58 9.29 14.60 7.15
N LEU A 59 9.33 13.42 6.52
CA LEU A 59 8.41 12.29 6.77
C LEU A 59 6.92 12.61 6.53
N CYS A 60 6.60 13.66 5.79
CA CYS A 60 5.23 14.08 5.48
C CYS A 60 4.43 13.06 4.66
N ASN A 61 5.13 12.26 3.85
CA ASN A 61 4.56 11.19 3.04
C ASN A 61 4.31 9.91 3.86
N GLY A 62 4.25 10.02 5.20
CA GLY A 62 4.20 8.92 6.18
C GLY A 62 3.29 7.76 5.79
N ALA A 63 3.77 6.54 6.03
CA ALA A 63 3.06 5.31 5.71
C ALA A 63 1.69 5.30 6.39
N MET A 64 0.64 5.03 5.60
CA MET A 64 -0.66 4.72 6.20
C MET A 64 -0.48 3.48 7.07
N ALA A 65 -0.61 3.63 8.39
CA ALA A 65 -0.55 2.54 9.35
C ALA A 65 -1.82 1.65 9.31
N HIS A 66 -2.44 1.50 8.14
CA HIS A 66 -3.42 0.46 7.88
C HIS A 66 -2.68 -0.81 7.46
N ALA A 67 -1.67 -1.19 8.26
CA ALA A 67 -1.19 -2.56 8.26
C ALA A 67 -2.43 -3.42 8.48
N ALA A 68 -2.69 -4.25 7.47
CA ALA A 68 -3.94 -4.92 7.23
C ALA A 68 -4.54 -5.59 8.50
N PRO A 69 -5.88 -5.62 8.64
CA PRO A 69 -6.55 -6.22 9.81
C PRO A 69 -6.34 -7.75 9.94
N ILE A 70 -5.58 -8.36 9.04
CA ILE A 70 -5.23 -9.80 9.04
C ILE A 70 -4.54 -10.24 10.33
N TRP A 71 -3.81 -9.36 11.04
CA TRP A 71 -3.23 -9.73 12.33
C TRP A 71 -4.28 -9.96 13.43
N ARG A 72 -5.36 -9.16 13.44
CA ARG A 72 -6.45 -9.35 14.42
C ARG A 72 -7.24 -10.62 14.13
N GLY A 73 -7.47 -10.94 12.85
CA GLY A 73 -8.18 -12.16 12.45
C GLY A 73 -7.43 -13.44 12.81
N GLY A 74 -6.11 -13.50 12.58
CA GLY A 74 -5.30 -14.67 12.92
C GLY A 74 -5.26 -14.99 14.42
N ALA A 75 -5.14 -13.96 15.26
CA ALA A 75 -5.13 -14.14 16.72
C ALA A 75 -6.46 -14.71 17.26
N LEU A 76 -7.59 -14.26 16.71
CA LEU A 76 -8.93 -14.77 17.06
C LEU A 76 -9.10 -16.24 16.67
N CYS A 77 -8.66 -16.65 15.49
CA CYS A 77 -8.73 -18.05 15.07
C CYS A 77 -7.89 -18.98 15.95
N ILE A 78 -6.68 -18.56 16.31
CA ILE A 78 -5.80 -19.36 17.19
C ILE A 78 -6.40 -19.50 18.59
N LEU A 79 -6.99 -18.43 19.14
CA LEU A 79 -7.68 -18.48 20.44
C LEU A 79 -8.87 -19.45 20.44
N LEU A 80 -9.70 -19.41 19.39
CA LEU A 80 -10.85 -20.32 19.27
C LEU A 80 -10.42 -21.78 19.18
N ILE A 81 -9.38 -22.08 18.40
CA ILE A 81 -8.83 -23.44 18.30
C ILE A 81 -8.26 -23.89 19.65
N PHE A 82 -7.54 -23.00 20.36
CA PHE A 82 -6.96 -23.30 21.67
C PHE A 82 -8.03 -23.59 22.74
N SER A 83 -9.15 -22.86 22.73
CA SER A 83 -10.29 -23.12 23.62
C SER A 83 -11.00 -24.44 23.33
N LEU A 84 -11.02 -24.89 22.07
CA LEU A 84 -11.62 -26.17 21.66
C LEU A 84 -10.76 -27.39 22.04
N ILE A 85 -9.42 -27.26 22.04
CA ILE A 85 -8.50 -28.37 22.34
C ILE A 85 -8.24 -28.57 23.85
N LEU A 86 -8.48 -27.54 24.66
CA LEU A 86 -8.23 -27.55 26.11
C LEU A 86 -9.52 -27.65 26.95
N GLY A 87 -10.68 -27.79 26.29
CA GLY A 87 -11.99 -27.99 26.90
C GLY A 87 -12.42 -29.45 26.92
#